data_AF-A0A242DGH8-F1
#
_entry.id   AF-A0A242DGH8-F1
#
_cell.length_a   1.000
_cell.length_b   1.000
_cell.length_c   1.000
_cell.angle_alpha   90.00
_cell.angle_beta   90.00
_cell.angle_gamma   90.00
#
_symmetry.space_group_name_H-M   'P 1'
#
loop_
_entity.id
_entity.type
_entity.pdbx_description
1 polymer ?
#
loop_
_entity_poly.entity_id
_entity_poly.type
_entity_poly.pdbx_seq_one_letter_code
_entity_poly.pdbx_strand_id
1 'polypeptide(L)'
;MKNKNGILPILLMTLTTLTAITLWYFLVIKKENAKNEIANREITEIVYGEIYSFIEQGTRSGYIKFIDEESYLAMPSTKSPEASFGDAETYDIIFIEGKCLFLNEKFYLGESVKVTSLSFYDQDSLDKNRYDEIFVSTEPNLTDFENGSIEQNKNQWVYRRKINDIEYNFPLERSKKDIPNSTDEFLKKYEKADTNRSSSE
;
A
#
# COMPACT_ATOMS: atom_id res chain seq x y z
N MET A 1 -5.33 -37.26 65.50
CA MET A 1 -5.46 -37.47 64.04
C MET A 1 -5.79 -36.12 63.40
N LYS A 2 -4.88 -35.52 62.60
CA LYS A 2 -5.14 -34.25 61.90
C LYS A 2 -5.70 -34.55 60.51
N ASN A 3 -6.89 -34.03 60.21
CA ASN A 3 -7.61 -34.19 58.94
C ASN A 3 -6.78 -33.66 57.77
N LYS A 4 -6.22 -34.55 56.94
CA LYS A 4 -5.46 -34.23 55.73
C LYS A 4 -6.34 -34.07 54.47
N ASN A 5 -7.65 -33.86 54.62
CA ASN A 5 -8.58 -33.82 53.49
C ASN A 5 -8.94 -32.41 53.00
N GLY A 6 -8.44 -31.34 53.65
CA GLY A 6 -8.81 -29.95 53.31
C GLY A 6 -7.98 -29.27 52.23
N ILE A 7 -6.77 -29.78 51.93
CA ILE A 7 -5.80 -29.11 51.04
C ILE A 7 -5.87 -29.66 49.61
N LEU A 8 -6.26 -30.93 49.46
CA LEU A 8 -6.37 -31.61 48.17
C LEU A 8 -7.34 -30.94 47.17
N PRO A 9 -8.57 -30.53 47.55
CA PRO A 9 -9.47 -29.86 46.61
C PRO A 9 -8.96 -28.47 46.19
N ILE A 10 -8.25 -27.78 47.09
CA ILE A 10 -7.64 -26.47 46.79
C ILE A 10 -6.49 -26.63 45.79
N LEU A 11 -5.64 -27.65 45.97
CA LEU A 11 -4.56 -27.98 45.03
C LEU A 11 -5.08 -28.39 43.65
N LEU A 12 -6.20 -29.13 43.57
CA LEU A 12 -6.82 -29.48 42.30
C LEU A 12 -7.44 -28.26 41.59
N MET A 13 -8.08 -27.36 42.34
CA MET A 13 -8.61 -26.11 41.78
C MET A 13 -7.51 -25.18 41.27
N THR A 14 -6.40 -25.03 42.00
CA THR A 14 -5.28 -24.20 41.55
C THR A 14 -4.59 -24.81 40.33
N LEU A 15 -4.43 -26.14 40.27
CA LEU A 15 -3.83 -26.79 39.10
C LEU A 15 -4.69 -26.65 37.84
N THR A 16 -6.01 -26.82 37.96
CA THR A 16 -6.94 -26.71 36.82
C THR A 16 -7.10 -25.28 36.32
N THR A 17 -7.06 -24.28 37.21
CA THR A 17 -7.05 -22.88 36.81
C THR A 17 -5.73 -22.50 36.15
N LEU A 18 -4.58 -22.98 36.63
CA LEU A 18 -3.28 -22.72 36.01
C LEU A 18 -3.17 -23.35 34.62
N THR A 19 -3.70 -24.56 34.41
CA THR A 19 -3.70 -25.21 33.10
C THR A 19 -4.64 -24.53 32.12
N ALA A 20 -5.81 -24.04 32.57
CA ALA A 20 -6.72 -23.28 31.72
C ALA A 20 -6.12 -21.94 31.27
N ILE A 21 -5.44 -21.23 32.17
CA ILE A 21 -4.75 -19.96 31.86
C ILE A 21 -3.61 -20.20 30.88
N THR A 22 -2.79 -21.23 31.09
CA THR A 22 -1.67 -21.54 30.18
C THR A 22 -2.15 -22.00 28.80
N LEU A 23 -3.22 -22.80 28.71
CA LEU A 23 -3.84 -23.16 27.42
C LEU A 23 -4.38 -21.93 26.69
N TRP A 24 -5.08 -21.05 27.42
CA TRP A 24 -5.65 -19.84 26.83
C TRP A 24 -4.55 -18.90 26.33
N TYR A 25 -3.51 -18.66 27.13
CA TYR A 25 -2.34 -17.87 26.74
C TYR A 25 -1.66 -18.45 25.49
N PHE A 26 -1.47 -19.77 25.43
CA PHE A 26 -0.86 -20.42 24.27
C PHE A 26 -1.73 -20.33 23.01
N LEU A 27 -3.05 -20.45 23.15
CA LEU A 27 -3.99 -20.29 22.03
C LEU A 27 -4.06 -18.84 21.54
N VAL A 28 -4.04 -17.85 22.44
CA VAL A 28 -4.01 -16.43 22.09
C VAL A 28 -2.70 -16.10 21.37
N ILE A 29 -1.55 -16.50 21.91
CA ILE A 29 -0.25 -16.27 21.27
C ILE A 29 -0.17 -16.97 19.92
N LYS A 30 -0.61 -18.23 19.80
CA LYS A 30 -0.62 -18.89 18.49
C LYS A 30 -1.52 -18.17 17.50
N LYS A 31 -2.67 -17.66 17.94
CA LYS A 31 -3.61 -16.93 17.08
C LYS A 31 -3.05 -15.56 16.66
N GLU A 32 -2.37 -14.86 17.55
CA GLU A 32 -1.69 -13.60 17.24
C GLU A 32 -0.48 -13.83 16.33
N ASN A 33 0.34 -14.85 16.60
CA ASN A 33 1.45 -15.23 15.75
C ASN A 33 0.98 -15.69 14.36
N ALA A 34 -0.10 -16.47 14.27
CA ALA A 34 -0.67 -16.87 12.98
C ALA A 34 -1.26 -15.67 12.21
N LYS A 35 -1.84 -14.69 12.92
CA LYS A 35 -2.27 -13.43 12.29
C LYS A 35 -1.07 -12.61 11.78
N ASN A 36 0.05 -12.62 12.51
CA ASN A 36 1.27 -11.93 12.12
C ASN A 36 2.04 -12.65 11.00
N GLU A 37 2.01 -13.99 10.94
CA GLU A 37 2.56 -14.78 9.82
C GLU A 37 1.77 -14.56 8.52
N ILE A 38 0.46 -14.33 8.60
CA ILE A 38 -0.36 -14.03 7.41
C ILE A 38 -0.10 -12.61 6.87
N ALA A 39 0.35 -11.68 7.73
CA ALA A 39 0.74 -10.33 7.31
C ALA A 39 2.13 -10.31 6.63
N ASN A 40 3.04 -11.22 6.98
CA ASN A 40 4.39 -11.32 6.41
C ASN A 40 4.50 -12.45 5.37
N ARG A 41 3.72 -12.40 4.29
CA ARG A 41 4.08 -13.21 3.10
C ARG A 41 5.24 -12.52 2.39
N GLU A 42 6.45 -12.81 2.85
CA GLU A 42 7.70 -12.52 2.18
C GLU A 42 7.55 -12.79 0.67
N ILE A 43 7.77 -11.76 -0.15
CA ILE A 43 7.74 -11.88 -1.60
C ILE A 43 9.15 -12.27 -2.03
N THR A 44 9.31 -13.52 -2.49
CA THR A 44 10.58 -14.03 -2.99
C THR A 44 10.77 -13.82 -4.48
N GLU A 45 9.68 -13.58 -5.22
CA GLU A 45 9.66 -13.36 -6.67
C GLU A 45 8.57 -12.36 -7.06
N ILE A 46 8.84 -11.58 -8.12
CA ILE A 46 7.84 -10.74 -8.77
C ILE A 46 7.12 -11.59 -9.84
N VAL A 47 5.80 -11.62 -9.77
CA VAL A 47 4.92 -12.30 -10.72
C VAL A 47 4.22 -11.24 -11.55
N TYR A 48 4.40 -11.29 -12.86
CA TYR A 48 3.75 -10.34 -13.76
C TYR A 48 2.22 -10.42 -13.67
N GLY A 49 1.57 -9.26 -13.64
CA GLY A 49 0.14 -9.11 -13.43
C GLY A 49 -0.31 -9.11 -11.96
N GLU A 50 0.53 -9.56 -11.00
CA GLU A 50 0.21 -9.39 -9.58
C GLU A 50 0.44 -7.95 -9.12
N ILE A 51 -0.37 -7.54 -8.14
CA ILE A 51 -0.36 -6.18 -7.59
C ILE A 51 0.33 -6.20 -6.24
N TYR A 52 1.25 -5.27 -6.05
CA TYR A 52 2.02 -5.10 -4.84
C TYR A 52 1.69 -3.76 -4.20
N SER A 53 1.56 -3.72 -2.88
CA SER A 53 1.41 -2.49 -2.11
C SER A 53 2.70 -2.15 -1.38
N PHE A 54 2.94 -0.85 -1.18
CA PHE A 54 3.97 -0.30 -0.32
C PHE A 54 3.35 0.78 0.58
N ILE A 55 3.84 0.91 1.81
CA ILE A 55 3.30 1.86 2.80
C ILE A 55 4.37 2.90 3.11
N GLU A 56 4.14 4.15 2.70
CA GLU A 56 4.95 5.27 3.12
C GLU A 56 4.52 5.67 4.55
N GLN A 57 5.46 5.73 5.49
CA GLN A 57 5.27 5.87 6.95
C GLN A 57 3.95 6.56 7.41
N GLY A 58 2.97 5.76 7.86
CA GLY A 58 1.71 6.27 8.44
C GLY A 58 0.69 6.82 7.43
N THR A 59 0.97 6.73 6.13
CA THR A 59 0.10 7.21 5.05
C THR A 59 -0.68 6.06 4.38
N ARG A 60 -1.53 6.41 3.42
CA ARG A 60 -2.28 5.46 2.58
C ARG A 60 -1.30 4.61 1.74
N SER A 61 -1.61 3.34 1.53
CA SER A 61 -0.79 2.46 0.69
C SER A 61 -0.73 2.95 -0.76
N GLY A 62 0.46 2.96 -1.35
CA GLY A 62 0.66 2.99 -2.80
C GLY A 62 0.65 1.58 -3.38
N TYR A 63 0.46 1.48 -4.70
CA TYR A 63 0.34 0.21 -5.43
C TYR A 63 1.19 0.22 -6.70
N ILE A 64 1.75 -0.93 -7.05
CA ILE A 64 2.50 -1.17 -8.28
C ILE A 64 2.17 -2.55 -8.85
N LYS A 65 2.08 -2.66 -10.18
CA LYS A 65 1.86 -3.89 -10.93
C LYS A 65 2.84 -3.97 -12.08
N PHE A 66 3.69 -4.98 -12.11
CA PHE A 66 4.56 -5.23 -13.24
C PHE A 66 3.78 -5.95 -14.33
N ILE A 67 3.82 -5.44 -15.55
CA ILE A 67 3.17 -6.07 -16.72
C ILE A 67 4.13 -7.09 -17.34
N ASP A 68 5.41 -6.71 -17.43
CA ASP A 68 6.52 -7.49 -17.93
C ASP A 68 7.85 -6.91 -17.38
N GLU A 69 8.98 -7.29 -17.99
CA GLU A 69 10.32 -6.81 -17.62
C GLU A 69 10.59 -5.34 -17.96
N GLU A 70 9.78 -4.74 -18.83
CA GLU A 70 9.99 -3.40 -19.39
C GLU A 70 8.90 -2.40 -18.98
N SER A 71 7.77 -2.87 -18.43
CA SER A 71 6.58 -2.06 -18.22
C SER A 71 5.91 -2.34 -16.87
N TYR A 72 5.41 -1.26 -16.25
CA TYR A 72 4.67 -1.32 -15.00
C TYR A 72 3.52 -0.31 -14.99
N LEU A 73 2.56 -0.57 -14.10
CA LEU A 73 1.51 0.36 -13.73
C LEU A 73 1.64 0.70 -12.26
N ALA A 74 1.35 1.94 -11.88
CA ALA A 74 1.36 2.35 -10.48
C ALA A 74 0.21 3.28 -10.13
N MET A 75 -0.24 3.17 -8.88
CA MET A 75 -1.10 4.13 -8.22
C MET A 75 -0.41 4.50 -6.90
N PRO A 76 0.44 5.54 -6.85
CA PRO A 76 1.06 5.97 -5.61
C PRO A 76 -0.02 6.38 -4.60
N SER A 77 0.40 6.55 -3.35
CA SER A 77 -0.48 6.98 -2.27
C SER A 77 -1.24 8.25 -2.66
N THR A 78 -2.55 8.28 -2.41
CA THR A 78 -3.37 9.48 -2.65
C THR A 78 -2.78 10.62 -1.84
N LYS A 79 -2.46 11.73 -2.50
CA LYS A 79 -2.01 12.94 -1.82
C LYS A 79 -3.25 13.62 -1.25
N SER A 80 -3.37 13.63 0.07
CA SER A 80 -4.36 14.48 0.74
C SER A 80 -3.83 15.91 0.78
N PRO A 81 -4.73 16.92 0.82
CA PRO A 81 -4.35 18.33 1.00
C PRO A 81 -3.32 18.55 2.11
N GLU A 82 -3.49 17.83 3.22
CA GLU A 82 -2.64 17.92 4.42
C GLU A 82 -1.23 17.28 4.26
N ALA A 83 -1.03 16.43 3.25
CA ALA A 83 0.21 15.66 3.06
C ALA A 83 1.18 16.30 2.05
N SER A 84 0.73 17.33 1.31
CA SER A 84 1.58 18.07 0.39
C SER A 84 2.24 19.23 1.14
N PHE A 85 3.57 19.24 1.21
CA PHE A 85 4.30 20.42 1.62
C PHE A 85 4.16 21.50 0.53
N GLY A 86 3.13 22.32 0.66
CA GLY A 86 2.76 23.39 -0.28
C GLY A 86 1.35 23.18 -0.82
N ASP A 87 0.49 24.19 -0.62
CA ASP A 87 -0.78 24.56 -1.28
C ASP A 87 -1.57 23.49 -2.08
N ALA A 88 -1.58 22.22 -1.68
CA ALA A 88 -2.47 21.25 -2.30
C ALA A 88 -3.88 21.49 -1.76
N GLU A 89 -4.71 22.14 -2.56
CA GLU A 89 -6.12 22.41 -2.25
C GLU A 89 -7.02 21.21 -2.58
N THR A 90 -6.47 20.14 -3.16
CA THR A 90 -7.21 18.99 -3.69
C THR A 90 -6.71 17.66 -3.14
N TYR A 91 -7.60 16.67 -3.12
CA TYR A 91 -7.22 15.27 -3.04
C TYR A 91 -6.85 14.80 -4.44
N ASP A 92 -5.68 14.20 -4.61
CA ASP A 92 -5.24 13.74 -5.94
C ASP A 92 -5.08 12.23 -5.99
N ILE A 93 -5.71 11.60 -6.97
CA ILE A 93 -5.44 10.21 -7.36
C ILE A 93 -4.60 10.24 -8.63
N ILE A 94 -3.41 9.65 -8.53
CA ILE A 94 -2.47 9.54 -9.64
C ILE A 94 -2.47 8.10 -10.16
N PHE A 95 -2.49 7.95 -11.48
CA PHE A 95 -2.25 6.71 -12.20
C PHE A 95 -1.07 6.87 -13.14
N ILE A 96 -0.21 5.87 -13.16
CA ILE A 96 1.05 5.88 -13.89
C ILE A 96 1.13 4.65 -14.79
N GLU A 97 1.37 4.89 -16.07
CA GLU A 97 1.84 3.88 -17.04
C GLU A 97 3.32 4.15 -17.27
N GLY A 98 4.19 3.28 -16.75
CA GLY A 98 5.63 3.51 -16.72
C GLY A 98 6.43 2.42 -17.41
N LYS A 99 7.62 2.78 -17.89
CA LYS A 99 8.66 1.82 -18.30
C LYS A 99 9.68 1.59 -17.18
N CYS A 100 10.17 0.36 -17.07
CA CYS A 100 11.26 0.00 -16.18
C CYS A 100 12.43 -0.64 -16.94
N LEU A 101 13.61 -0.53 -16.35
CA LEU A 101 14.82 -1.22 -16.81
C LEU A 101 15.18 -2.29 -15.79
N PHE A 102 15.20 -3.55 -16.21
CA PHE A 102 15.70 -4.65 -15.39
C PHE A 102 17.21 -4.81 -15.58
N LEU A 103 17.99 -4.47 -14.54
CA LEU A 103 19.45 -4.54 -14.57
C LEU A 103 19.98 -4.93 -13.19
N ASN A 104 20.95 -5.84 -13.14
CA ASN A 104 21.57 -6.31 -11.90
C ASN A 104 20.55 -6.77 -10.84
N GLU A 105 19.51 -7.50 -11.27
CA GLU A 105 18.44 -8.01 -10.40
C GLU A 105 17.58 -6.91 -9.74
N LYS A 106 17.53 -5.72 -10.35
CA LYS A 106 16.71 -4.59 -9.89
C LYS A 106 15.84 -4.06 -11.02
N PHE A 107 14.62 -3.66 -10.69
CA PHE A 107 13.78 -2.89 -11.59
C PHE A 107 13.96 -1.41 -11.29
N TYR A 108 14.59 -0.68 -12.20
CA TYR A 108 14.68 0.78 -12.13
C TYR A 108 13.42 1.38 -12.72
N LEU A 109 12.71 2.22 -11.96
CA LEU A 109 11.44 2.83 -12.36
C LEU A 109 11.68 4.24 -12.94
N GLY A 110 10.75 4.72 -13.76
CA GLY A 110 10.67 6.15 -14.10
C GLY A 110 11.27 6.59 -15.44
N GLU A 111 11.85 5.71 -16.28
CA GLU A 111 12.50 6.13 -17.53
C GLU A 111 11.55 6.79 -18.55
N SER A 112 10.29 6.39 -18.57
CA SER A 112 9.22 7.03 -19.36
C SER A 112 7.91 6.81 -18.64
N VAL A 113 7.21 7.89 -18.31
CA VAL A 113 6.02 7.83 -17.46
C VAL A 113 4.92 8.64 -18.11
N LYS A 114 3.82 7.98 -18.46
CA LYS A 114 2.55 8.65 -18.71
C LYS A 114 1.80 8.73 -17.38
N VAL A 115 1.47 9.95 -16.99
CA VAL A 115 0.81 10.27 -15.72
C VAL A 115 -0.57 10.80 -16.00
N THR A 116 -1.55 10.24 -15.31
CA THR A 116 -2.91 10.78 -15.27
C THR A 116 -3.24 11.08 -13.82
N SER A 117 -3.45 12.36 -13.51
CA SER A 117 -3.89 12.83 -12.20
C SER A 117 -5.35 13.26 -12.27
N LEU A 118 -6.15 12.81 -11.31
CA LEU A 118 -7.51 13.28 -11.07
C LEU A 118 -7.54 14.00 -9.73
N SER A 119 -7.98 15.25 -9.76
CA SER A 119 -8.05 16.11 -8.58
C SER A 119 -9.50 16.31 -8.15
N PHE A 120 -9.70 16.26 -6.83
CA PHE A 120 -11.00 16.37 -6.17
C PHE A 120 -10.91 17.48 -5.12
N TYR A 121 -11.76 18.50 -5.19
CA TYR A 121 -11.73 19.61 -4.23
C TYR A 121 -12.19 19.22 -2.83
N ASP A 122 -12.99 18.16 -2.71
CA ASP A 122 -13.50 17.67 -1.44
C ASP A 122 -13.56 16.13 -1.36
N GLN A 123 -13.67 15.65 -0.12
CA GLN A 123 -13.74 14.22 0.18
C GLN A 123 -15.03 13.57 -0.35
N ASP A 124 -16.14 14.30 -0.48
CA ASP A 124 -17.42 13.76 -0.99
C ASP A 124 -17.32 13.43 -2.49
N SER A 125 -16.67 14.31 -3.25
CA SER A 125 -16.37 14.13 -4.67
C SER A 125 -15.42 12.95 -4.87
N LEU A 126 -14.40 12.82 -4.01
CA LEU A 126 -13.53 11.65 -3.97
C LEU A 126 -14.30 10.35 -3.68
N ASP A 127 -15.16 10.34 -2.66
CA ASP A 127 -15.95 9.17 -2.26
C ASP A 127 -16.97 8.76 -3.35
N LYS A 128 -17.45 9.72 -4.13
CA LYS A 128 -18.34 9.52 -5.29
C LYS A 128 -17.58 9.21 -6.58
N ASN A 129 -16.24 9.18 -6.57
CA ASN A 129 -15.40 9.05 -7.75
C ASN A 129 -15.70 10.10 -8.84
N ARG A 130 -16.04 11.33 -8.44
CA ARG A 130 -16.35 12.44 -9.35
C ARG A 130 -15.23 13.47 -9.32
N TYR A 131 -14.37 13.46 -10.33
CA TYR A 131 -13.21 14.36 -10.35
C TYR A 131 -13.58 15.75 -10.89
N ASP A 132 -12.96 16.78 -10.33
CA ASP A 132 -13.16 18.17 -10.76
C ASP A 132 -12.22 18.52 -11.91
N GLU A 133 -10.96 18.12 -11.78
CA GLU A 133 -9.89 18.43 -12.72
C GLU A 133 -9.14 17.17 -13.14
N ILE A 134 -8.65 17.18 -14.38
CA ILE A 134 -7.82 16.13 -14.94
C ILE A 134 -6.56 16.74 -15.51
N PHE A 135 -5.44 16.13 -15.16
CA PHE A 135 -4.14 16.43 -15.75
C PHE A 135 -3.55 15.16 -16.35
N VAL A 136 -3.16 15.21 -17.63
CA VAL A 136 -2.46 14.13 -18.31
C VAL A 136 -1.15 14.67 -18.85
N SER A 137 -0.03 14.07 -18.44
CA SER A 137 1.28 14.37 -19.00
C SER A 137 2.01 13.10 -19.40
N THR A 138 3.00 13.25 -20.26
CA THR A 138 3.95 12.19 -20.58
C THR A 138 5.32 12.81 -20.54
N GLU A 139 6.09 12.46 -19.52
CA GLU A 139 7.40 13.03 -19.28
C GLU A 139 8.40 11.92 -18.97
N PRO A 140 9.66 12.07 -19.40
CA PRO A 140 10.74 11.25 -18.86
C PRO A 140 10.97 11.67 -17.40
N ASN A 141 11.04 10.70 -16.47
CA ASN A 141 11.40 10.89 -15.05
C ASN A 141 10.42 11.69 -14.18
N LEU A 142 9.30 11.06 -13.78
CA LEU A 142 8.41 11.63 -12.78
C LEU A 142 9.01 11.58 -11.36
N THR A 143 9.00 12.70 -10.62
CA THR A 143 9.54 12.85 -9.25
C THR A 143 9.03 11.82 -8.22
N ASP A 144 7.84 11.24 -8.43
CA ASP A 144 7.29 10.22 -7.53
C ASP A 144 7.98 8.85 -7.66
N PHE A 145 8.66 8.61 -8.79
CA PHE A 145 9.49 7.42 -9.07
C PHE A 145 10.92 7.75 -9.50
N GLU A 146 11.29 9.02 -9.52
CA GLU A 146 12.64 9.48 -9.84
C GLU A 146 13.64 8.91 -8.84
N ASN A 147 14.65 8.21 -9.36
CA ASN A 147 15.61 7.43 -8.56
C ASN A 147 14.98 6.32 -7.72
N GLY A 148 13.79 5.85 -8.12
CA GLY A 148 13.11 4.71 -7.52
C GLY A 148 13.59 3.39 -8.12
N SER A 149 13.83 2.38 -7.26
CA SER A 149 14.12 1.02 -7.69
C SER A 149 13.39 0.00 -6.85
N ILE A 150 12.99 -1.10 -7.46
CA ILE A 150 12.45 -2.26 -6.78
C ILE A 150 13.56 -3.31 -6.76
N GLU A 151 14.00 -3.68 -5.56
CA GLU A 151 15.15 -4.56 -5.35
C GLU A 151 14.87 -5.63 -4.29
N GLN A 152 15.50 -6.79 -4.42
CA GLN A 152 15.38 -7.87 -3.44
C GLN A 152 16.36 -7.66 -2.28
N ASN A 153 15.83 -7.51 -1.07
CA ASN A 153 16.63 -7.48 0.16
C ASN A 153 16.43 -8.78 0.95
N LYS A 154 17.43 -9.67 0.86
CA LYS A 154 17.43 -11.03 1.47
C LYS A 154 16.23 -11.85 1.01
N ASN A 155 15.07 -11.68 1.66
CA ASN A 155 13.86 -12.47 1.44
C ASN A 155 12.65 -11.62 1.03
N GLN A 156 12.83 -10.32 0.79
CA GLN A 156 11.70 -9.44 0.49
C GLN A 156 12.07 -8.41 -0.58
N TRP A 157 11.18 -8.24 -1.57
CA TRP A 157 11.26 -7.12 -2.48
C TRP A 157 10.89 -5.82 -1.77
N VAL A 158 11.70 -4.78 -1.97
CA VAL A 158 11.51 -3.45 -1.38
C VAL A 158 11.46 -2.42 -2.49
N TYR A 159 10.55 -1.46 -2.36
CA TYR A 159 10.60 -0.20 -3.10
C TYR A 159 11.57 0.74 -2.39
N ARG A 160 12.70 1.02 -3.04
CA ARG A 160 13.71 1.96 -2.59
C ARG A 160 13.52 3.28 -3.32
N ARG A 161 13.35 4.36 -2.55
CA ARG A 161 13.20 5.73 -3.07
C ARG A 161 14.22 6.64 -2.41
N LYS A 162 14.84 7.52 -3.21
CA LYS A 162 15.78 8.54 -2.71
C LYS A 162 15.12 9.92 -2.76
N ILE A 163 14.99 10.57 -1.61
CA ILE A 163 14.44 11.93 -1.48
C ILE A 163 15.47 12.79 -0.73
N ASN A 164 15.95 13.89 -1.33
CA ASN A 164 16.91 14.81 -0.71
C ASN A 164 18.13 14.11 -0.08
N ASP A 165 18.73 13.17 -0.82
CA ASP A 165 19.85 12.33 -0.37
C ASP A 165 19.56 11.34 0.78
N ILE A 166 18.32 11.27 1.25
CA ILE A 166 17.86 10.27 2.20
C ILE A 166 17.20 9.12 1.46
N GLU A 167 17.57 7.91 1.83
CA GLU A 167 17.02 6.68 1.28
C GLU A 167 15.92 6.11 2.15
N TYR A 168 14.81 5.78 1.51
CA TYR A 168 13.66 5.14 2.13
C TYR A 168 13.42 3.79 1.48
N ASN A 169 13.20 2.77 2.32
CA ASN A 169 12.92 1.41 1.89
C ASN A 169 11.52 1.01 2.35
N PHE A 170 10.65 0.74 1.40
CA PHE A 170 9.26 0.35 1.63
C PHE A 170 9.08 -1.10 1.22
N PRO A 171 8.89 -2.02 2.18
CA PRO A 171 8.67 -3.42 1.85
C PRO A 171 7.42 -3.61 0.98
N LEU A 172 7.54 -4.44 -0.05
CA LEU A 172 6.40 -4.80 -0.88
C LEU A 172 5.60 -5.93 -0.23
N GLU A 173 4.28 -5.83 -0.36
CA GLU A 173 3.32 -6.85 0.06
C GLU A 173 2.35 -7.15 -1.08
N ARG A 174 1.95 -8.41 -1.26
CA ARG A 174 0.93 -8.75 -2.27
C ARG A 174 -0.41 -8.12 -1.88
N SER A 175 -1.05 -7.47 -2.83
CA SER A 175 -2.32 -6.78 -2.64
C SER A 175 -3.43 -7.40 -3.49
N LYS A 176 -4.65 -7.37 -2.96
CA LYS A 176 -5.88 -7.69 -3.71
C LYS A 176 -6.53 -6.45 -4.31
N LYS A 177 -5.91 -5.27 -4.16
CA LYS A 177 -6.41 -4.02 -4.74
C LYS A 177 -6.50 -4.19 -6.24
N ASP A 178 -7.63 -3.83 -6.83
CA ASP A 178 -7.77 -3.78 -8.28
C ASP A 178 -7.34 -2.40 -8.79
N ILE A 179 -6.20 -2.37 -9.51
CA ILE A 179 -5.70 -1.16 -10.18
C ILE A 179 -5.91 -1.31 -11.70
N PRO A 180 -6.34 -0.24 -12.40
CA PRO A 180 -6.58 -0.26 -13.83
C PRO A 180 -5.38 -0.76 -14.66
N ASN A 181 -5.64 -1.29 -15.86
CA ASN A 181 -4.60 -1.71 -16.80
C ASN A 181 -4.15 -0.62 -17.78
N SER A 182 -4.84 0.51 -17.80
CA SER A 182 -4.53 1.62 -18.72
C SER A 182 -5.13 2.94 -18.22
N THR A 183 -4.68 4.05 -18.80
CA THR A 183 -5.31 5.36 -18.55
C THR A 183 -6.80 5.34 -18.91
N ASP A 184 -7.20 4.66 -19.97
CA ASP A 184 -8.61 4.61 -20.38
C ASP A 184 -9.47 3.85 -19.37
N GLU A 185 -8.97 2.74 -18.83
CA GLU A 185 -9.64 2.02 -17.74
C GLU A 185 -9.67 2.85 -16.46
N PHE A 186 -8.60 3.60 -16.18
CA PHE A 186 -8.55 4.52 -15.05
C PHE A 186 -9.61 5.62 -15.20
N LEU A 187 -9.68 6.29 -16.34
CA LEU A 187 -10.67 7.34 -16.59
C LEU A 187 -12.11 6.81 -16.62
N LYS A 188 -12.35 5.57 -17.06
CA LYS A 188 -13.69 4.95 -16.98
C LYS A 188 -14.14 4.67 -15.55
N LYS A 189 -13.20 4.52 -14.62
CA LYS A 189 -13.48 4.25 -13.20
C LYS A 189 -13.98 5.51 -12.47
N TYR A 190 -13.71 6.70 -13.01
CA TYR A 190 -14.07 7.98 -12.41
C TYR A 190 -14.93 8.81 -13.35
N GLU A 191 -15.96 9.46 -12.84
CA GLU A 191 -16.82 10.34 -13.63
C GLU A 191 -16.32 11.77 -13.54
N LYS A 192 -16.43 12.56 -14.61
CA LYS A 192 -16.17 14.00 -14.51
C LYS A 192 -17.31 14.64 -13.72
N ALA A 193 -16.99 15.48 -12.73
CA ALA A 193 -17.99 16.27 -12.04
C ALA A 193 -18.67 17.22 -13.05
N ASP A 194 -20.00 17.17 -13.11
CA ASP A 194 -20.79 18.16 -13.85
C ASP A 194 -20.59 19.51 -13.18
N THR A 195 -19.74 20.34 -13.78
CA THR A 195 -19.51 21.70 -13.30
C THR A 195 -20.72 22.56 -13.68
N ASN A 196 -21.78 22.46 -12.89
CA ASN A 196 -22.79 23.51 -12.80
C ASN A 196 -22.21 24.70 -12.02
N ARG A 197 -21.06 25.24 -12.48
CA ARG A 197 -20.70 26.62 -12.15
C ARG A 197 -21.59 27.47 -13.03
N SER A 198 -22.80 27.74 -12.54
CA SER A 198 -23.63 28.82 -13.03
C SER A 198 -22.74 30.07 -13.09
N SER A 199 -22.46 30.52 -14.30
CA SER A 199 -22.03 31.86 -14.62
C SER A 199 -23.08 32.83 -14.09
N SER A 200 -22.95 33.20 -12.82
CA SER A 200 -23.56 34.41 -12.27
C SER A 200 -22.66 35.57 -12.70
N GLU A 201 -22.87 36.03 -13.94
CA GLU A 201 -22.68 37.43 -14.30
C GLU A 201 -23.75 38.29 -13.64
#